data_AF-A0AAV6D7C3-F1
#
_entry.id   AF-A0AAV6D7C3-F1
#
_cell.length_a   1.000
_cell.length_b   1.000
_cell.length_c   1.000
_cell.angle_alpha   90.00
_cell.angle_beta   90.00
_cell.angle_gamma   90.00
#
_symmetry.space_group_name_H-M   'P 1'
#
loop_
_entity.id
_entity.type
_entity.pdbx_description
1 polymer ?
#
loop_
_entity_poly.entity_id
_entity_poly.type
_entity_poly.pdbx_seq_one_letter_code
_entity_poly.pdbx_strand_id
1 'polypeptide(L)'
;MKIRLVCVLIGLSVACSAFGMDRWSALSMLESGDNDHAVGQRGEVSRYQILPKLWPGGNPRNGQEALAAAQGIMQTRLNRFEKVHGRPATDFEFYVLWNAPWQADHPTKTVAERATRFSNLVQRESLARR
;
A
#
# COMPACT_ATOMS: atom_id res chain seq x y z
N MET A 1 37.83 -9.82 -50.91
CA MET A 1 36.87 -10.87 -50.54
C MET A 1 36.18 -10.47 -49.24
N LYS A 2 34.85 -10.53 -49.22
CA LYS A 2 33.94 -10.02 -48.19
C LYS A 2 33.55 -11.15 -47.24
N ILE A 3 33.79 -11.01 -45.93
CA ILE A 3 32.93 -11.59 -44.88
C ILE A 3 32.95 -10.62 -43.70
N ARG A 4 31.87 -9.86 -43.50
CA ARG A 4 31.60 -9.17 -42.24
C ARG A 4 30.67 -10.07 -41.45
N LEU A 5 31.20 -10.69 -40.40
CA LEU A 5 30.43 -11.49 -39.46
C LEU A 5 29.58 -10.52 -38.62
N VAL A 6 28.30 -10.40 -38.94
CA VAL A 6 27.34 -9.68 -38.09
C VAL A 6 26.85 -10.66 -37.03
N CYS A 7 27.42 -10.59 -35.83
CA CYS A 7 26.86 -11.25 -34.65
C CYS A 7 25.58 -10.50 -34.27
N VAL A 8 24.42 -11.03 -34.66
CA VAL A 8 23.12 -10.56 -34.16
C VAL A 8 22.96 -11.10 -32.75
N LEU A 9 23.21 -10.24 -31.76
CA LEU A 9 22.82 -10.48 -30.36
C LEU A 9 21.30 -10.40 -30.27
N ILE A 10 20.63 -11.56 -30.23
CA ILE A 10 19.22 -11.63 -29.85
C ILE A 10 19.18 -11.51 -28.33
N GLY A 11 19.12 -10.28 -27.84
CA GLY A 11 18.79 -10.00 -26.45
C GLY A 11 17.32 -10.34 -26.21
N LEU A 12 17.06 -11.48 -25.57
CA LEU A 12 15.73 -11.85 -25.09
C LEU A 12 15.42 -10.98 -23.85
N SER A 13 14.92 -9.77 -24.07
CA SER A 13 14.40 -8.91 -23.00
C SER A 13 13.09 -9.50 -22.49
N VAL A 14 13.17 -10.28 -21.41
CA VAL A 14 12.01 -10.57 -20.58
C VAL A 14 11.58 -9.23 -19.98
N ALA A 15 10.61 -8.58 -20.61
CA ALA A 15 9.92 -7.44 -20.03
C ALA A 15 9.19 -7.95 -18.79
N CYS A 16 9.81 -7.76 -17.62
CA CYS A 16 9.19 -8.02 -16.34
C CYS A 16 7.98 -7.09 -16.24
N SER A 17 6.77 -7.63 -16.49
CA SER A 17 5.54 -6.90 -16.23
C SER A 17 5.48 -6.65 -14.73
N ALA A 18 5.84 -5.45 -14.31
CA ALA A 18 5.76 -5.04 -12.93
C ALA A 18 4.28 -4.89 -12.57
N PHE A 19 3.72 -5.92 -11.93
CA PHE A 19 2.33 -5.90 -11.49
C PHE A 19 2.11 -4.84 -10.41
N GLY A 20 0.97 -4.15 -10.49
CA GLY A 20 0.53 -3.15 -9.54
C GLY A 20 0.15 -3.85 -8.24
N MET A 21 0.60 -3.30 -7.12
CA MET A 21 0.42 -3.93 -5.83
C MET A 21 -1.01 -3.69 -5.33
N ASP A 22 -1.68 -4.72 -4.78
CA ASP A 22 -2.96 -4.51 -4.12
C ASP A 22 -2.80 -3.57 -2.91
N ARG A 23 -3.89 -2.92 -2.49
CA ARG A 23 -3.86 -1.92 -1.41
C ARG A 23 -3.22 -2.44 -0.13
N TRP A 24 -3.40 -3.71 0.22
CA TRP A 24 -2.87 -4.27 1.46
C TRP A 24 -1.39 -4.55 1.35
N SER A 25 -0.94 -5.14 0.25
CA SER A 25 0.49 -5.32 0.00
C SER A 25 1.22 -3.96 -0.06
N ALA A 26 0.62 -2.94 -0.70
CA ALA A 26 1.20 -1.60 -0.78
C ALA A 26 1.30 -0.94 0.60
N LEU A 27 0.28 -1.19 1.43
CA LEU A 27 0.25 -0.70 2.80
C LEU A 27 1.32 -1.37 3.67
N SER A 28 1.43 -2.70 3.65
CA SER A 28 2.46 -3.41 4.45
C SER A 28 3.87 -3.04 4.00
N MET A 29 4.09 -2.90 2.69
CA MET A 29 5.38 -2.44 2.16
C MET A 29 5.74 -1.04 2.66
N LEU A 30 4.78 -0.11 2.66
CA LEU A 30 5.03 1.27 3.07
C LEU A 30 5.16 1.44 4.60
N GLU A 31 4.40 0.67 5.37
CA GLU A 31 4.37 0.80 6.84
C GLU A 31 5.53 0.08 7.53
N SER A 32 5.93 -1.10 7.04
CA SER A 32 6.97 -1.90 7.70
C SER A 32 7.98 -2.58 6.78
N GLY A 33 7.87 -2.39 5.46
CA GLY A 33 8.62 -3.20 4.51
C GLY A 33 8.18 -4.67 4.52
N ASP A 34 6.87 -4.90 4.68
CA ASP A 34 6.26 -6.24 4.66
C ASP A 34 6.66 -7.15 5.85
N ASN A 35 7.20 -6.55 6.91
CA ASN A 35 7.69 -7.25 8.10
C ASN A 35 6.59 -7.52 9.13
N ASP A 36 6.23 -8.80 9.32
CA ASP A 36 5.24 -9.25 10.30
C ASP A 36 5.69 -9.09 11.77
N HIS A 37 6.99 -8.98 12.00
CA HIS A 37 7.57 -8.77 13.34
C HIS A 37 7.76 -7.29 13.67
N ALA A 38 7.34 -6.38 12.79
CA ALA A 38 7.56 -4.96 12.98
C ALA A 38 6.85 -4.44 14.25
N VAL A 39 7.60 -3.65 15.01
CA VAL A 39 7.10 -2.90 16.16
C VAL A 39 7.42 -1.43 15.95
N GLY A 40 6.40 -0.59 15.93
CA GLY A 40 6.53 0.84 15.72
C GLY A 40 6.98 1.58 16.98
N GLN A 41 7.33 2.85 16.82
CA GLN A 41 7.86 3.69 17.91
C GLN A 41 6.89 3.84 19.10
N ARG A 42 5.58 3.74 18.85
CA ARG A 42 4.55 3.87 19.89
C ARG A 42 3.99 2.51 20.28
N GLY A 43 4.71 1.43 19.95
CA GLY A 43 4.28 0.06 20.18
C GLY A 43 3.26 -0.44 19.17
N GLU A 44 3.13 0.20 18.01
CA GLU A 44 2.38 -0.36 16.88
C GLU A 44 2.87 -1.78 16.56
N VAL A 45 1.99 -2.68 16.14
CA VAL A 45 2.31 -4.08 15.85
C VAL A 45 1.93 -4.47 14.44
N SER A 46 2.47 -5.61 13.99
CA SER A 46 2.23 -6.23 12.68
C SER A 46 2.82 -5.45 11.50
N ARG A 47 2.74 -6.07 10.32
CA ARG A 47 3.14 -5.46 9.04
C ARG A 47 2.37 -4.19 8.69
N TYR A 48 1.23 -3.95 9.31
CA TYR A 48 0.38 -2.79 9.05
C TYR A 48 0.58 -1.65 10.07
N GLN A 49 1.43 -1.83 11.09
CA GLN A 49 1.66 -0.84 12.15
C GLN A 49 0.35 -0.43 12.86
N ILE A 50 -0.42 -1.42 13.30
CA ILE A 50 -1.68 -1.22 14.03
C ILE A 50 -1.38 -0.83 15.49
N LEU A 51 -1.99 0.26 15.98
CA LEU A 51 -1.87 0.66 17.39
C LEU A 51 -2.45 -0.42 18.33
N PRO A 52 -1.83 -0.71 19.48
CA PRO A 52 -2.31 -1.74 20.41
C PRO A 52 -3.78 -1.59 20.82
N LYS A 53 -4.26 -0.36 21.03
CA LYS A 53 -5.66 -0.07 21.39
C LYS A 53 -6.68 -0.39 20.30
N LEU A 54 -6.23 -0.59 19.05
CA LEU A 54 -7.07 -0.99 17.91
C LEU A 54 -6.89 -2.47 17.57
N TRP A 55 -5.98 -3.19 18.25
CA TRP A 55 -5.74 -4.60 18.00
C TRP A 55 -6.89 -5.43 18.59
N PRO A 56 -7.58 -6.27 17.79
CA PRO A 56 -8.74 -7.03 18.27
C PRO A 56 -8.36 -8.26 19.12
N GLY A 57 -7.07 -8.58 19.27
CA GLY A 57 -6.57 -9.81 19.89
C GLY A 57 -5.96 -10.76 18.86
N GLY A 58 -5.36 -11.87 19.34
CA GLY A 58 -4.64 -12.82 18.48
C GLY A 58 -3.14 -12.50 18.33
N ASN A 59 -2.48 -13.18 17.39
CA ASN A 59 -1.06 -13.08 17.11
C ASN A 59 -0.77 -12.01 16.03
N PRO A 60 -0.18 -10.85 16.38
CA PRO A 60 0.09 -9.79 15.41
C PRO A 60 1.17 -10.13 14.37
N ARG A 61 1.92 -11.23 14.59
CA ARG A 61 2.94 -11.73 13.66
C ARG A 61 2.36 -12.73 12.65
N ASN A 62 1.10 -13.13 12.81
CA ASN A 62 0.42 -13.92 11.79
C ASN A 62 -0.14 -12.97 10.74
N GLY A 63 0.39 -13.02 9.52
CA GLY A 63 -0.01 -12.13 8.42
C GLY A 63 -1.51 -12.17 8.11
N GLN A 64 -2.17 -13.33 8.26
CA GLN A 64 -3.61 -13.48 8.03
C GLN A 64 -4.44 -12.79 9.11
N GLU A 65 -4.05 -12.96 10.38
CA GLU A 65 -4.72 -12.27 11.51
C GLU A 65 -4.50 -10.76 11.43
N ALA A 66 -3.28 -10.33 11.09
CA ALA A 66 -2.95 -8.93 10.87
C ALA A 66 -3.77 -8.31 9.73
N LEU A 67 -3.93 -9.03 8.61
CA LEU A 67 -4.74 -8.59 7.47
C LEU A 67 -6.22 -8.45 7.86
N ALA A 68 -6.77 -9.45 8.55
CA ALA A 68 -8.15 -9.41 9.02
C ALA A 68 -8.40 -8.22 9.97
N ALA A 69 -7.47 -7.96 10.89
CA ALA A 69 -7.55 -6.80 11.78
C ALA A 69 -7.48 -5.47 11.00
N ALA A 70 -6.55 -5.34 10.06
CA ALA A 70 -6.41 -4.15 9.23
C ALA A 70 -7.67 -3.87 8.38
N GLN A 71 -8.24 -4.92 7.78
CA GLN A 71 -9.48 -4.85 7.01
C GLN A 71 -10.66 -4.39 7.87
N GLY A 72 -10.82 -4.95 9.07
CA GLY A 72 -11.90 -4.55 10.00
C GLY A 72 -11.82 -3.08 10.40
N ILE A 73 -10.61 -2.59 10.70
CA ILE A 73 -10.36 -1.18 11.03
C ILE A 73 -10.73 -0.28 9.83
N MET A 74 -10.27 -0.64 8.62
CA MET A 74 -10.55 0.18 7.44
C MET A 74 -11.99 0.14 6.98
N GLN A 75 -12.68 -1.00 7.09
CA GLN A 75 -14.08 -1.08 6.69
C GLN A 75 -14.91 -0.04 7.43
N THR A 76 -14.69 0.12 8.73
CA THR A 76 -15.36 1.14 9.55
C THR A 76 -15.06 2.56 9.05
N ARG A 77 -13.80 2.84 8.70
CA ARG A 77 -13.35 4.16 8.22
C ARG A 77 -13.89 4.48 6.83
N LEU A 78 -13.86 3.51 5.91
CA LEU A 78 -14.37 3.63 4.55
C LEU A 78 -15.88 3.83 4.53
N ASN A 79 -16.63 3.06 5.31
CA ASN A 79 -18.09 3.22 5.42
C ASN A 79 -18.45 4.63 5.91
N ARG A 80 -17.70 5.16 6.88
CA ARG A 80 -17.89 6.52 7.36
C ARG A 80 -17.58 7.56 6.28
N PHE A 81 -16.46 7.39 5.58
CA PHE A 81 -16.05 8.29 4.50
C PHE A 81 -17.11 8.33 3.39
N GLU A 82 -17.56 7.17 2.91
CA GLU A 82 -18.56 7.08 1.85
C GLU A 82 -19.89 7.73 2.24
N LYS A 83 -20.33 7.54 3.49
CA LYS A 83 -21.53 8.19 4.02
C LYS A 83 -21.42 9.73 4.03
N VAL A 84 -20.24 10.27 4.32
CA VAL A 84 -20.00 11.73 4.41
C VAL A 84 -19.82 12.36 3.03
N HIS A 85 -19.10 11.69 2.13
CA HIS A 85 -18.71 12.25 0.83
C HIS A 85 -19.59 11.80 -0.35
N GLY A 86 -20.45 10.81 -0.16
CA GLY A 86 -21.32 10.27 -1.22
C GLY A 86 -20.56 9.53 -2.33
N ARG A 87 -19.31 9.12 -2.07
CA ARG A 87 -18.47 8.37 -3.01
C ARG A 87 -17.46 7.49 -2.27
N PRO A 88 -16.93 6.42 -2.90
CA PRO A 88 -15.83 5.65 -2.34
C PRO A 88 -14.55 6.49 -2.22
N ALA A 89 -13.67 6.05 -1.32
CA ALA A 89 -12.34 6.61 -1.15
C ALA A 89 -11.40 6.21 -2.31
N THR A 90 -10.63 7.18 -2.78
CA THR A 90 -9.48 6.96 -3.68
C THR A 90 -8.33 6.25 -2.95
N ASP A 91 -7.29 5.80 -3.67
CA ASP A 91 -6.11 5.19 -3.03
C ASP A 91 -5.39 6.17 -2.10
N PHE A 92 -5.36 7.45 -2.49
CA PHE A 92 -4.80 8.52 -1.66
C PHE A 92 -5.58 8.61 -0.34
N GLU A 93 -6.90 8.72 -0.42
CA GLU A 93 -7.76 8.84 0.75
C GLU A 93 -7.77 7.57 1.59
N PHE A 94 -7.67 6.38 0.98
CA PHE A 94 -7.50 5.13 1.68
C PHE A 94 -6.28 5.19 2.61
N TYR A 95 -5.15 5.70 2.12
CA TYR A 95 -3.95 5.85 2.94
C TYR A 95 -4.11 6.92 4.02
N VAL A 96 -4.71 8.08 3.69
CA VAL A 96 -4.97 9.13 4.69
C VAL A 96 -5.85 8.58 5.82
N LEU A 97 -6.89 7.82 5.47
CA LEU A 97 -7.77 7.16 6.43
C LEU A 97 -7.02 6.14 7.28
N TRP A 98 -6.02 5.43 6.75
CA TRP A 98 -5.17 4.54 7.55
C TRP A 98 -4.31 5.33 8.55
N ASN A 99 -3.56 6.31 8.04
CA ASN A 99 -2.50 7.00 8.77
C ASN A 99 -3.02 8.05 9.77
N ALA A 100 -3.99 8.86 9.34
CA ALA A 100 -4.52 9.98 10.13
C ALA A 100 -5.98 10.26 9.74
N PRO A 101 -6.95 9.43 10.18
CA PRO A 101 -8.34 9.51 9.71
C PRO A 101 -9.04 10.84 10.02
N TRP A 102 -8.57 11.61 11.01
CA TRP A 102 -9.10 12.95 11.31
C TRP A 102 -8.62 14.04 10.33
N GLN A 103 -7.68 13.71 9.43
CA GLN A 103 -7.18 14.60 8.39
C GLN A 103 -7.68 14.22 7.00
N ALA A 104 -8.75 13.40 6.89
CA ALA A 104 -9.25 12.94 5.59
C ALA A 104 -9.56 14.09 4.61
N ASP A 105 -10.12 15.19 5.11
CA ASP A 105 -10.48 16.36 4.30
C ASP A 105 -9.30 17.32 4.06
N HIS A 106 -8.39 17.39 5.03
CA HIS A 106 -7.30 18.37 5.07
C HIS A 106 -6.00 17.71 5.57
N PRO A 107 -5.38 16.83 4.77
CA PRO A 107 -4.13 16.19 5.13
C PRO A 107 -3.01 17.22 5.24
N THR A 108 -2.22 17.13 6.31
CA THR A 108 -0.94 17.82 6.40
C THR A 108 0.00 17.40 5.27
N LYS A 109 1.00 18.24 4.95
CA LYS A 109 1.99 17.96 3.90
C LYS A 109 2.62 16.58 4.03
N THR A 110 3.04 16.20 5.24
CA THR A 110 3.65 14.88 5.50
C THR A 110 2.70 13.72 5.23
N VAL A 111 1.42 13.84 5.64
CA VAL A 111 0.41 12.80 5.38
C VAL A 111 0.12 12.70 3.89
N ALA A 112 -0.01 13.83 3.20
CA ALA A 112 -0.23 13.88 1.76
C ALA A 112 0.93 13.26 0.97
N GLU A 113 2.18 13.54 1.33
CA GLU A 113 3.36 12.93 0.70
C GLU A 113 3.37 11.41 0.85
N ARG A 114 3.04 10.89 2.03
CA ARG A 114 2.93 9.43 2.26
C ARG A 114 1.78 8.82 1.44
N ALA A 115 0.62 9.47 1.42
CA ALA A 115 -0.54 9.04 0.63
C ALA A 115 -0.27 9.02 -0.87
N THR A 116 0.50 9.99 -1.38
CA THR A 116 0.96 10.00 -2.78
C THR A 116 1.90 8.84 -3.06
N ARG A 117 2.85 8.53 -2.17
CA ARG A 117 3.73 7.36 -2.34
C ARG A 117 2.93 6.05 -2.37
N PHE A 118 1.97 5.90 -1.46
CA PHE A 118 1.06 4.76 -1.46
C PHE A 118 0.29 4.66 -2.77
N SER A 119 -0.34 5.76 -3.20
CA SER A 119 -1.10 5.80 -4.46
C SER A 119 -0.24 5.42 -5.64
N ASN A 120 1.02 5.87 -5.69
CA ASN A 120 1.95 5.50 -6.75
C ASN A 120 2.33 4.01 -6.72
N LEU A 121 2.42 3.38 -5.56
CA LEU A 121 2.66 1.93 -5.45
C LEU A 121 1.47 1.12 -6.00
N VAL A 122 0.25 1.59 -5.75
CA VAL A 122 -0.98 0.98 -6.27
C VAL A 122 -1.15 1.27 -7.78
N GLN A 123 -0.87 2.50 -8.21
CA GLN A 123 -1.17 3.01 -9.56
C GLN A 123 -0.04 2.87 -10.58
N ARG A 124 1.17 2.42 -10.21
CA ARG A 124 2.33 2.30 -11.13
C ARG A 124 2.08 1.45 -12.39
N GLU A 125 0.88 0.89 -12.55
CA GLU A 125 0.37 0.20 -13.73
C GLU A 125 -0.65 0.94 -14.60
N SER A 126 -1.37 1.97 -14.13
CA SER A 126 -2.46 2.55 -14.92
C SER A 126 -1.94 3.35 -16.14
N LEU A 127 -0.69 3.80 -16.09
CA LEU A 127 -0.01 4.57 -17.14
C LEU A 127 0.93 3.74 -18.02
N ALA A 128 1.26 2.50 -17.65
CA ALA A 128 2.04 1.58 -18.51
C ALA A 128 1.16 0.81 -19.53
N ARG A 129 -0.16 1.09 -19.54
CA ARG A 129 -1.19 0.46 -20.39
C ARG A 129 -1.90 1.45 -21.32
N ARG A 130 -1.35 2.64 -21.57
CA ARG A 130 -1.82 3.58 -22.61
C ARG A 130 -0.74 3.83 -23.64
#